data_AF-A0A7C3CT76-F1
#
_entry.id   AF-A0A7C3CT76-F1
#
_cell.length_a   1.000
_cell.length_b   1.000
_cell.length_c   1.000
_cell.angle_alpha   90.00
_cell.angle_beta   90.00
_cell.angle_gamma   90.00
#
_symmetry.space_group_name_H-M   'P 1'
#
loop_
_entity.id
_entity.type
_entity.pdbx_description
1 polymer ?
#
loop_
_entity_poly.entity_id
_entity_poly.type
_entity_poly.pdbx_seq_one_letter_code
_entity_poly.pdbx_strand_id
1 'polypeptide(L)'
;MAVATNQTILVVGGGISGLTAALEAAECGKDVVLIEKNPSLGGRISQLYKYFPKLCHPSCGLEINLRRIKGNRRVRVMTLTEVAAIEGDSGDYSVTLKRSPRYVNDNCTACGECGKAVETEFPDEFHYGMKTRKGAYLPFNMAYPQRYVLDPRIIGSGDADKAKAACPMDAIDLEMQEENLELNVGAIIWATGWKPYDANKIQPYGYDRFDNVITNVEFERMLDPFGPTGGKILRPSDGKEAKDIAFIQCAG
;
A
#
# COMPACT_ATOMS: atom_id res chain seq x y z
N MET A 1 -10.62 31.50 -18.86
CA MET A 1 -9.51 30.55 -18.66
C MET A 1 -8.92 30.83 -17.29
N ALA A 2 -8.96 29.88 -16.37
CA ALA A 2 -8.20 30.02 -15.13
C ALA A 2 -6.71 29.83 -15.46
N VAL A 3 -5.89 30.81 -15.10
CA VAL A 3 -4.43 30.71 -15.20
C VAL A 3 -3.95 30.06 -13.92
N ALA A 4 -3.28 28.90 -14.02
CA ALA A 4 -2.74 28.24 -12.85
C ALA A 4 -1.67 29.13 -12.19
N THR A 5 -1.85 29.44 -10.91
CA THR A 5 -0.91 30.23 -10.09
C THR A 5 0.29 29.39 -9.65
N ASN A 6 0.18 28.06 -9.73
CA ASN A 6 1.20 27.10 -9.32
C ASN A 6 1.40 25.99 -10.37
N GLN A 7 2.66 25.62 -10.64
CA GLN A 7 3.04 24.58 -11.60
C GLN A 7 3.05 23.15 -11.00
N THR A 8 2.87 23.03 -9.69
CA THR A 8 2.84 21.75 -8.98
C THR A 8 1.49 21.05 -9.16
N ILE A 9 1.53 19.74 -9.43
CA ILE A 9 0.37 18.86 -9.50
C ILE A 9 0.39 17.92 -8.30
N LEU A 10 -0.73 17.82 -7.58
CA LEU A 10 -0.93 16.80 -6.56
C LEU A 10 -1.55 15.55 -7.21
N VAL A 11 -0.93 14.39 -7.00
CA VAL A 11 -1.50 13.09 -7.37
C VAL A 11 -1.87 12.34 -6.11
N VAL A 12 -3.14 11.97 -5.97
CA VAL A 12 -3.69 11.29 -4.80
C VAL A 12 -3.89 9.81 -5.11
N GLY A 13 -3.02 8.95 -4.58
CA GLY A 13 -3.05 7.50 -4.73
C GLY A 13 -1.85 6.97 -5.52
N GLY A 14 -1.05 6.11 -4.89
CA GLY A 14 0.17 5.49 -5.39
C GLY A 14 -0.01 4.16 -6.11
N GLY A 15 -1.22 3.87 -6.63
CA GLY A 15 -1.46 2.75 -7.53
C GLY A 15 -0.91 3.01 -8.95
N ILE A 16 -1.07 2.07 -9.89
CA ILE A 16 -0.52 2.23 -11.25
C ILE A 16 -1.01 3.51 -11.94
N SER A 17 -2.29 3.86 -11.78
CA SER A 17 -2.86 5.05 -12.41
C SER A 17 -2.20 6.33 -11.90
N GLY A 18 -1.97 6.44 -10.59
CA GLY A 18 -1.29 7.60 -10.01
C GLY A 18 0.22 7.60 -10.28
N LEU A 19 0.87 6.44 -10.30
CA LEU A 19 2.27 6.31 -10.72
C LEU A 19 2.46 6.81 -12.15
N THR A 20 1.60 6.36 -13.08
CA THR A 20 1.62 6.82 -14.47
C THR A 20 1.33 8.31 -14.53
N ALA A 21 0.25 8.79 -13.91
CA ALA A 21 -0.09 10.21 -13.91
C ALA A 21 1.08 11.10 -13.40
N ALA A 22 1.74 10.69 -12.32
CA ALA A 22 2.87 11.41 -11.76
C ALA A 22 4.08 11.42 -12.68
N LEU A 23 4.42 10.29 -13.30
CA LEU A 23 5.55 10.18 -14.22
C LEU A 23 5.32 11.00 -15.49
N GLU A 24 4.17 10.85 -16.13
CA GLU A 24 3.87 11.54 -17.39
C GLU A 24 3.76 13.06 -17.18
N ALA A 25 3.17 13.51 -16.05
CA ALA A 25 3.15 14.92 -15.68
C ALA A 25 4.58 15.48 -15.47
N ALA A 26 5.44 14.72 -14.80
CA ALA A 26 6.82 15.11 -14.56
C ALA A 26 7.66 15.13 -15.86
N GLU A 27 7.40 14.23 -16.81
CA GLU A 27 8.02 14.23 -18.13
C GLU A 27 7.57 15.41 -18.99
N CYS A 28 6.36 15.92 -18.76
CA CYS A 28 5.88 17.19 -19.31
C CYS A 28 6.46 18.42 -18.58
N GLY A 29 7.41 18.23 -17.67
CA GLY A 29 8.13 19.30 -16.98
C GLY A 29 7.42 19.91 -15.77
N LYS A 30 6.36 19.26 -15.24
CA LYS A 30 5.66 19.71 -14.02
C LYS A 30 6.30 19.13 -12.77
N ASP A 31 6.25 19.88 -11.67
CA ASP A 31 6.55 19.33 -10.36
C ASP A 31 5.34 18.56 -9.85
N VAL A 32 5.59 17.41 -9.23
CA VAL A 32 4.53 16.50 -8.79
C VAL A 32 4.76 16.10 -7.35
N VAL A 33 3.72 16.24 -6.54
CA VAL A 33 3.64 15.60 -5.23
C VAL A 33 2.72 14.39 -5.35
N LEU A 34 3.26 13.19 -5.19
CA LEU A 34 2.51 11.94 -5.19
C LEU A 34 2.30 11.49 -3.75
N ILE A 35 1.05 11.50 -3.29
CA ILE A 35 0.69 11.01 -1.96
C ILE A 35 0.05 9.61 -2.02
N GLU A 36 0.30 8.80 -1.00
CA GLU A 36 -0.26 7.47 -0.84
C GLU A 36 -0.60 7.22 0.63
N LYS A 37 -1.82 6.76 0.90
CA LYS A 37 -2.31 6.50 2.26
C LYS A 37 -1.62 5.31 2.92
N ASN A 38 -1.24 4.30 2.16
CA ASN A 38 -0.56 3.12 2.64
C ASN A 38 0.94 3.40 2.85
N PRO A 39 1.68 2.53 3.55
CA PRO A 39 3.12 2.67 3.71
C PRO A 39 3.93 2.39 2.44
N SER A 40 3.29 2.07 1.31
CA SER A 40 4.00 1.73 0.08
C SER A 40 3.15 2.00 -1.16
N LEU A 41 3.81 2.33 -2.27
CA LEU A 41 3.22 2.41 -3.60
C LEU A 41 2.90 1.02 -4.17
N GLY A 42 2.11 0.98 -5.24
CA GLY A 42 1.75 -0.22 -6.01
C GLY A 42 0.25 -0.47 -6.08
N GLY A 43 -0.51 -0.04 -5.06
CA GLY A 43 -1.95 -0.23 -4.98
C GLY A 43 -2.36 -1.71 -5.11
N ARG A 44 -3.50 -1.98 -5.74
CA ARG A 44 -3.99 -3.36 -5.93
C ARG A 44 -3.10 -4.22 -6.83
N ILE A 45 -2.32 -3.60 -7.71
CA ILE A 45 -1.49 -4.33 -8.66
C ILE A 45 -0.35 -5.07 -7.96
N SER A 46 0.16 -4.56 -6.83
CA SER A 46 1.14 -5.31 -6.04
C SER A 46 0.55 -6.55 -5.35
N GLN A 47 -0.77 -6.66 -5.24
CA GLN A 47 -1.46 -7.81 -4.66
C GLN A 47 -1.83 -8.90 -5.68
N LEU A 48 -1.74 -8.61 -6.98
CA LEU A 48 -2.05 -9.58 -8.04
C LEU A 48 -0.86 -10.50 -8.29
N TYR A 49 -1.13 -11.76 -8.61
CA TYR A 49 -0.07 -12.72 -8.92
C TYR A 49 0.39 -12.61 -10.38
N LYS A 50 -0.54 -12.57 -11.33
CA LYS A 50 -0.30 -12.42 -12.78
C LYS A 50 -1.40 -11.56 -13.39
N TYR A 51 -1.09 -10.79 -14.43
CA TYR A 51 -2.10 -10.02 -15.15
C TYR A 51 -2.35 -10.55 -16.57
N PHE A 52 -3.61 -10.64 -16.95
CA PHE A 52 -4.06 -10.95 -18.30
C PHE A 52 -3.78 -9.77 -19.27
N PRO A 53 -3.54 -9.98 -20.58
CA PRO A 53 -3.42 -11.27 -21.28
C PRO A 53 -2.01 -11.85 -21.28
N LYS A 54 -1.01 -11.09 -20.81
CA LYS A 54 0.40 -11.48 -20.92
C LYS A 54 0.83 -12.52 -19.89
N LEU A 55 0.04 -12.71 -18.82
CA LEU A 55 0.29 -13.64 -17.71
C LEU A 55 1.67 -13.47 -17.06
N CYS A 56 2.22 -12.26 -17.14
CA CYS A 56 3.44 -11.90 -16.43
C CYS A 56 3.13 -11.36 -15.04
N HIS A 57 4.13 -11.45 -14.16
CA HIS A 57 4.01 -10.92 -12.81
C HIS A 57 3.94 -9.39 -12.85
N PRO A 58 2.97 -8.77 -12.14
CA PRO A 58 2.84 -7.32 -12.12
C PRO A 58 4.04 -6.61 -11.49
N SER A 59 4.81 -7.33 -10.66
CA SER A 59 6.10 -6.90 -10.11
C SER A 59 7.02 -6.29 -11.16
N CYS A 60 7.12 -6.90 -12.35
CA CYS A 60 8.00 -6.43 -13.42
C CYS A 60 7.62 -5.03 -13.92
N GLY A 61 6.34 -4.80 -14.21
CA GLY A 61 5.87 -3.48 -14.64
C GLY A 61 5.92 -2.44 -13.52
N LEU A 62 5.65 -2.86 -12.28
CA LEU A 62 5.71 -1.97 -11.13
C LEU A 62 7.15 -1.51 -10.86
N GLU A 63 8.13 -2.42 -10.90
CA GLU A 63 9.54 -2.12 -10.65
C GLU A 63 10.08 -1.04 -11.61
N ILE A 64 9.72 -1.11 -12.89
CA ILE A 64 10.11 -0.10 -13.89
C ILE A 64 9.62 1.29 -13.48
N ASN A 65 8.35 1.41 -13.08
CA ASN A 65 7.77 2.68 -12.65
C ASN A 65 8.38 3.17 -11.34
N LEU A 66 8.61 2.28 -10.37
CA LEU A 66 9.26 2.63 -9.10
C LEU A 66 10.70 3.13 -9.30
N ARG A 67 11.46 2.54 -10.23
CA ARG A 67 12.80 3.02 -10.61
C ARG A 67 12.74 4.41 -11.24
N ARG A 68 11.79 4.65 -12.16
CA ARG A 68 11.57 5.97 -12.78
C ARG A 68 11.23 7.01 -11.71
N ILE A 69 10.31 6.70 -10.79
CA ILE A 69 9.93 7.58 -9.68
C ILE A 69 11.14 7.91 -8.81
N LYS A 70 11.89 6.89 -8.38
CA LYS A 70 13.06 7.08 -7.50
C LYS A 70 14.13 7.98 -8.13
N GLY A 71 14.31 7.92 -9.45
CA GLY A 71 15.26 8.74 -10.19
C GLY A 71 14.74 10.12 -10.59
N ASN A 72 13.46 10.42 -10.41
CA ASN A 72 12.84 11.62 -10.92
C ASN A 72 12.87 12.76 -9.88
N ARG A 73 13.65 13.80 -10.17
CA ARG A 73 13.79 14.98 -9.30
C ARG A 73 12.54 15.86 -9.20
N ARG A 74 11.60 15.73 -10.13
CA ARG A 74 10.32 16.47 -10.14
C ARG A 74 9.21 15.74 -9.40
N VAL A 75 9.41 14.48 -9.00
CA VAL A 75 8.38 13.72 -8.27
C VAL A 75 8.80 13.56 -6.82
N ARG A 76 8.03 14.18 -5.92
CA ARG A 76 8.13 13.97 -4.47
C ARG A 76 7.08 12.97 -4.03
N VAL A 77 7.52 11.85 -3.45
CA VAL A 77 6.61 10.81 -2.93
C VAL A 77 6.41 10.98 -1.42
N MET A 78 5.16 10.91 -0.98
CA MET A 78 4.79 10.94 0.44
C MET A 78 3.85 9.76 0.73
N THR A 79 4.35 8.76 1.46
CA THR A 79 3.53 7.63 1.93
C THR A 79 2.96 7.92 3.31
N LEU A 80 1.97 7.12 3.75
CA LEU A 80 1.21 7.38 4.97
C LEU A 80 0.61 8.78 4.99
N THR A 81 0.20 9.29 3.82
CA THR A 81 -0.28 10.66 3.64
C THR A 81 -1.63 10.66 2.94
N GLU A 82 -2.59 11.38 3.51
CA GLU A 82 -3.95 11.53 3.00
C GLU A 82 -4.34 13.00 2.88
N VAL A 83 -5.29 13.30 2.00
CA VAL A 83 -5.87 14.65 1.91
C VAL A 83 -6.88 14.82 3.05
N ALA A 84 -6.69 15.85 3.87
CA ALA A 84 -7.61 16.23 4.93
C ALA A 84 -8.61 17.30 4.48
N ALA A 85 -8.16 18.29 3.72
CA ALA A 85 -9.00 19.36 3.19
C ALA A 85 -8.46 19.87 1.85
N ILE A 86 -9.37 20.38 1.01
CA ILE A 86 -9.06 21.07 -0.25
C ILE A 86 -9.89 22.35 -0.26
N GLU A 87 -9.22 23.47 -0.45
CA GLU A 87 -9.81 24.79 -0.60
C GLU A 87 -9.29 25.45 -1.88
N GLY A 88 -9.97 26.52 -2.32
CA GLY A 88 -9.64 27.24 -3.54
C GLY A 88 -10.36 26.72 -4.78
N ASP A 89 -9.88 27.15 -5.94
CA ASP A 89 -10.54 26.98 -7.24
C ASP A 89 -9.55 26.46 -8.30
N SER A 90 -10.07 26.12 -9.48
CA SER A 90 -9.27 25.63 -10.61
C SER A 90 -8.03 26.49 -10.86
N GLY A 91 -6.84 25.91 -10.70
CA GLY A 91 -5.56 26.58 -10.94
C GLY A 91 -4.88 27.12 -9.70
N ASP A 92 -5.58 27.18 -8.55
CA ASP A 92 -5.07 27.72 -7.28
C ASP A 92 -5.75 26.99 -6.10
N TYR A 93 -5.31 25.76 -5.85
CA TYR A 93 -5.80 24.97 -4.72
C TYR A 93 -4.84 25.05 -3.54
N SER A 94 -5.39 25.21 -2.34
CA SER A 94 -4.67 24.97 -1.09
C SER A 94 -5.14 23.64 -0.50
N VAL A 95 -4.20 22.72 -0.29
CA VAL A 95 -4.49 21.36 0.16
C VAL A 95 -3.84 21.12 1.51
N THR A 96 -4.64 20.73 2.49
CA THR A 96 -4.16 20.23 3.77
C THR A 96 -3.95 18.72 3.67
N LEU A 97 -2.73 18.27 3.90
CA LEU A 97 -2.33 16.88 3.93
C LEU A 97 -2.12 16.44 5.38
N LYS A 98 -2.65 15.27 5.74
CA LYS A 98 -2.41 14.61 7.02
C LYS A 98 -1.45 13.45 6.79
N ARG A 99 -0.33 13.45 7.50
CA ARG A 99 0.69 12.41 7.41
C ARG A 99 0.76 11.63 8.73
N SER A 100 0.37 10.37 8.68
CA SER A 100 0.45 9.47 9.81
C SER A 100 1.90 9.05 10.09
N PRO A 101 2.27 8.89 11.38
CA PRO A 101 3.61 8.47 11.74
C PRO A 101 3.87 7.04 11.26
N ARG A 102 5.05 6.85 10.68
CA ARG A 102 5.57 5.50 10.36
C ARG A 102 6.24 4.86 11.58
N TYR A 103 6.68 5.71 12.52
CA TYR A 103 7.62 5.40 13.60
C TYR A 103 8.97 4.85 13.11
N VAL A 104 9.28 5.04 11.83
CA VAL A 104 10.53 4.62 11.20
C VAL A 104 11.00 5.72 10.24
N ASN A 105 12.17 6.29 10.52
CA ASN A 105 12.74 7.41 9.78
C ASN A 105 13.51 6.96 8.51
N ASP A 106 14.18 7.90 7.86
CA ASP A 106 14.87 7.70 6.58
C ASP A 106 16.16 6.86 6.68
N ASN A 107 16.70 6.62 7.88
CA ASN A 107 17.91 5.80 8.09
C ASN A 107 17.67 4.29 7.95
N CYS A 108 16.41 3.87 7.84
CA CYS A 108 16.05 2.46 7.75
C CYS A 108 16.62 1.81 6.48
N THR A 109 17.35 0.71 6.67
CA THR A 109 17.93 -0.12 5.59
C THR A 109 17.07 -1.34 5.24
N ALA A 110 15.92 -1.50 5.89
CA ALA A 110 15.03 -2.64 5.76
C ALA A 110 15.70 -4.02 6.03
N CYS A 111 16.65 -4.09 6.96
CA CYS A 111 17.34 -5.32 7.34
C CYS A 111 16.44 -6.37 8.03
N GLY A 112 15.36 -5.94 8.67
CA GLY A 112 14.36 -6.80 9.29
C GLY A 112 14.62 -7.23 10.74
N GLU A 113 15.66 -6.72 11.39
CA GLU A 113 15.94 -7.04 12.81
C GLU A 113 14.80 -6.63 13.73
N CYS A 114 14.18 -5.46 13.51
CA CYS A 114 13.00 -5.04 14.26
C CYS A 114 11.81 -6.00 14.09
N GLY A 115 11.59 -6.52 12.88
CA GLY A 115 10.56 -7.52 12.61
C GLY A 115 10.83 -8.86 13.31
N LYS A 116 12.10 -9.25 13.49
CA LYS A 116 12.44 -10.46 14.24
C LYS A 116 12.19 -10.28 15.75
N ALA A 117 12.49 -9.09 16.28
CA ALA A 117 12.41 -8.77 17.70
C ALA A 117 10.98 -8.63 18.26
N VAL A 118 10.02 -8.19 17.44
CA VAL A 118 8.61 -8.07 17.83
C VAL A 118 7.95 -9.45 17.87
N GLU A 119 7.09 -9.69 18.86
CA GLU A 119 6.35 -10.94 19.03
C GLU A 119 4.87 -10.78 18.69
N THR A 120 4.31 -9.59 18.90
CA THR A 120 2.89 -9.30 18.65
C THR A 120 2.56 -9.42 17.17
N GLU A 121 1.50 -10.16 16.88
CA GLU A 121 1.00 -10.38 15.52
C GLU A 121 -0.41 -9.81 15.32
N PHE A 122 -0.69 -9.39 14.09
CA PHE A 122 -1.97 -8.86 13.64
C PHE A 122 -2.38 -9.52 12.32
N PRO A 123 -3.69 -9.56 11.99
CA PRO A 123 -4.14 -9.92 10.66
C PRO A 123 -3.47 -9.04 9.60
N ASP A 124 -2.93 -9.65 8.56
CA ASP A 124 -2.21 -8.94 7.50
C ASP A 124 -3.19 -8.38 6.47
N GLU A 125 -3.37 -7.06 6.49
CA GLU A 125 -4.29 -6.35 5.60
C GLU A 125 -3.89 -6.45 4.12
N PHE A 126 -2.60 -6.61 3.82
CA PHE A 126 -2.12 -6.84 2.45
C PHE A 126 -2.55 -8.22 1.91
N HIS A 127 -2.79 -9.17 2.81
CA HIS A 127 -3.26 -10.52 2.50
C HIS A 127 -4.73 -10.73 2.90
N TYR A 128 -5.53 -9.67 3.03
CA TYR A 128 -6.95 -9.74 3.41
C TYR A 128 -7.20 -10.48 4.74
N GLY A 129 -6.23 -10.49 5.65
CA GLY A 129 -6.33 -11.22 6.93
C GLY A 129 -6.15 -12.73 6.84
N MET A 130 -5.81 -13.28 5.66
CA MET A 130 -5.60 -14.72 5.46
C MET A 130 -4.32 -15.26 6.11
N LYS A 131 -3.43 -14.37 6.56
CA LYS A 131 -2.25 -14.67 7.38
C LYS A 131 -2.04 -13.54 8.37
N THR A 132 -1.15 -13.77 9.32
CA THR A 132 -0.69 -12.74 10.25
C THR A 132 0.59 -12.07 9.76
N ARG A 133 0.83 -10.87 10.29
CA ARG A 133 2.09 -10.14 10.21
C ARG A 133 2.45 -9.63 11.60
N LYS A 134 3.73 -9.39 11.84
CA LYS A 134 4.21 -8.81 13.10
C LYS A 134 3.91 -7.31 13.20
N GLY A 135 3.99 -6.78 14.42
CA GLY A 135 3.86 -5.34 14.68
C GLY A 135 4.94 -4.49 14.00
N ALA A 136 6.16 -5.01 13.84
CA ALA A 136 7.18 -4.42 12.95
C ALA A 136 7.22 -5.21 11.63
N TYR A 137 6.87 -4.56 10.52
CA TYR A 137 6.70 -5.26 9.24
C TYR A 137 7.14 -4.44 8.03
N LEU A 138 7.42 -5.14 6.93
CA LEU A 138 7.52 -4.56 5.59
C LEU A 138 6.23 -4.90 4.83
N PRO A 139 5.55 -3.94 4.18
CA PRO A 139 4.24 -4.20 3.55
C PRO A 139 4.22 -5.38 2.58
N PHE A 140 5.28 -5.50 1.76
CA PHE A 140 5.57 -6.64 0.91
C PHE A 140 7.03 -6.56 0.44
N ASN A 141 7.58 -7.64 -0.11
CA ASN A 141 9.02 -7.75 -0.41
C ASN A 141 9.58 -6.64 -1.32
N MET A 142 8.77 -6.09 -2.21
CA MET A 142 9.17 -5.01 -3.12
C MET A 142 8.51 -3.66 -2.80
N ALA A 143 8.09 -3.46 -1.55
CA ALA A 143 7.48 -2.22 -1.12
C ALA A 143 8.41 -1.03 -1.40
N TYR A 144 7.87 0.03 -1.99
CA TYR A 144 8.56 1.30 -2.15
C TYR A 144 7.79 2.42 -1.42
N PRO A 145 8.46 3.22 -0.57
CA PRO A 145 9.86 3.11 -0.17
C PRO A 145 10.12 1.80 0.59
N GLN A 146 11.32 1.23 0.41
CA GLN A 146 11.71 -0.02 1.05
C GLN A 146 12.07 0.26 2.51
N ARG A 147 11.02 0.40 3.34
CA ARG A 147 11.11 0.83 4.73
C ARG A 147 10.08 0.09 5.58
N TYR A 148 10.53 -0.35 6.75
CA TYR A 148 9.64 -0.95 7.74
C TYR A 148 8.62 0.05 8.28
N VAL A 149 7.61 -0.49 8.96
CA VAL A 149 6.55 0.24 9.63
C VAL A 149 6.37 -0.40 11.00
N LEU A 150 6.18 0.41 12.03
CA LEU A 150 5.63 -0.08 13.29
C LEU A 150 4.12 0.14 13.28
N ASP A 151 3.38 -0.90 13.62
CA ASP A 151 1.94 -0.82 13.78
C ASP A 151 1.61 0.11 14.96
N PRO A 152 0.71 1.10 14.80
CA PRO A 152 0.34 1.99 15.89
C PRO A 152 -0.13 1.26 17.16
N ARG A 153 -0.67 0.05 17.03
CA ARG A 153 -1.15 -0.77 18.14
C ARG A 153 -0.04 -1.28 19.07
N ILE A 154 1.22 -1.29 18.64
CA ILE A 154 2.35 -1.69 19.50
C ILE A 154 3.06 -0.49 20.14
N ILE A 155 2.71 0.74 19.79
CA ILE A 155 3.36 1.94 20.33
C ILE A 155 3.02 2.07 21.82
N GLY A 156 4.04 2.28 22.66
CA GLY A 156 3.91 2.28 24.12
C GLY A 156 3.91 0.89 24.76
N SER A 157 4.05 -0.19 23.98
CA SER A 157 4.24 -1.55 24.49
C SER A 157 5.73 -1.93 24.55
N GLY A 158 6.07 -2.96 25.33
CA GLY A 158 7.43 -3.49 25.39
C GLY A 158 7.95 -4.02 24.03
N ASP A 159 7.07 -4.36 23.09
CA ASP A 159 7.47 -4.77 21.75
C ASP A 159 7.99 -3.59 20.91
N ALA A 160 7.48 -2.38 21.12
CA ALA A 160 8.05 -1.19 20.48
C ALA A 160 9.47 -0.90 20.98
N ASP A 161 9.72 -1.08 22.28
CA ASP A 161 11.06 -0.94 22.87
C ASP A 161 12.02 -2.00 22.33
N LYS A 162 11.59 -3.27 22.23
CA LYS A 162 12.37 -4.34 21.59
C LYS A 162 12.71 -4.00 20.15
N ALA A 163 11.74 -3.50 19.38
CA ALA A 163 11.96 -3.09 18.00
C ALA A 163 13.04 -2.01 17.91
N LYS A 164 12.94 -0.96 18.75
CA LYS A 164 13.91 0.13 18.82
C LYS A 164 15.30 -0.37 19.18
N ALA A 165 15.42 -1.18 20.24
CA ALA A 165 16.69 -1.73 20.70
C ALA A 165 17.36 -2.65 19.65
N ALA A 166 16.57 -3.35 18.84
CA ALA A 166 17.07 -4.22 17.77
C ALA A 166 17.52 -3.47 16.52
N CYS A 167 17.25 -2.16 16.38
CA CYS A 167 17.56 -1.41 15.16
C CYS A 167 19.02 -0.94 15.13
N PRO A 168 19.89 -1.47 14.26
CA PRO A 168 21.30 -1.06 14.20
C PRO A 168 21.52 0.34 13.63
N MET A 169 20.50 0.90 12.95
CA MET A 169 20.59 2.19 12.25
C MET A 169 19.92 3.33 13.01
N ASP A 170 19.45 3.09 14.24
CA ASP A 170 18.65 4.05 15.03
C ASP A 170 17.50 4.67 14.20
N ALA A 171 16.85 3.81 13.40
CA ALA A 171 15.82 4.25 12.47
C ALA A 171 14.43 4.26 13.10
N ILE A 172 14.24 3.66 14.27
CA ILE A 172 12.95 3.57 14.96
C ILE A 172 12.78 4.77 15.87
N ASP A 173 11.74 5.55 15.56
CA ASP A 173 11.38 6.76 16.28
C ASP A 173 9.96 6.60 16.83
N LEU A 174 9.87 6.22 18.10
CA LEU A 174 8.61 5.99 18.79
C LEU A 174 7.87 7.28 19.13
N GLU A 175 8.57 8.42 19.13
CA GLU A 175 8.01 9.73 19.41
C GLU A 175 7.52 10.44 18.15
N MET A 176 7.65 9.82 16.98
CA MET A 176 7.18 10.36 15.70
C MET A 176 5.69 10.69 15.79
N GLN A 177 5.35 11.95 15.56
CA GLN A 177 3.99 12.45 15.63
C GLN A 177 3.34 12.53 14.25
N GLU A 178 2.02 12.61 14.25
CA GLU A 178 1.25 12.99 13.07
C GLU A 178 1.57 14.43 12.65
N GLU A 179 1.72 14.65 11.35
CA GLU A 179 2.03 15.96 10.79
C GLU A 179 0.89 16.44 9.88
N ASN A 180 0.49 17.69 10.03
CA ASN A 180 -0.33 18.39 9.04
C ASN A 180 0.57 19.27 8.18
N LEU A 181 0.43 19.15 6.87
CA LEU A 181 1.25 19.85 5.89
C LEU A 181 0.32 20.60 4.93
N GLU A 182 0.63 21.86 4.67
CA GLU A 182 -0.07 22.66 3.68
C GLU A 182 0.69 22.65 2.35
N LEU A 183 -0.05 22.46 1.26
CA LEU A 183 0.51 22.43 -0.09
C LEU A 183 -0.40 23.21 -1.04
N ASN A 184 0.15 24.22 -1.68
CA ASN A 184 -0.53 24.89 -2.79
C ASN A 184 -0.23 24.15 -4.09
N VAL A 185 -1.23 23.88 -4.92
CA VAL A 185 -1.10 23.18 -6.21
C VAL A 185 -2.02 23.79 -7.27
N GLY A 186 -1.61 23.70 -8.54
CA GLY A 186 -2.42 24.18 -9.66
C GLY A 186 -3.48 23.17 -10.11
N ALA A 187 -3.25 21.88 -9.85
CA ALA A 187 -4.16 20.81 -10.23
C ALA A 187 -4.05 19.60 -9.29
N ILE A 188 -5.13 18.83 -9.22
CA ILE A 188 -5.23 17.61 -8.41
C ILE A 188 -5.68 16.46 -9.33
N ILE A 189 -4.95 15.35 -9.30
CA ILE A 189 -5.32 14.10 -9.98
C ILE A 189 -5.75 13.10 -8.91
N TRP A 190 -7.01 12.69 -8.94
CA TRP A 190 -7.57 11.74 -7.99
C TRP A 190 -7.49 10.30 -8.53
N ALA A 191 -6.54 9.52 -8.03
CA ALA A 191 -6.21 8.16 -8.51
C ALA A 191 -6.27 7.12 -7.36
N THR A 192 -7.27 7.23 -6.49
CA THR A 192 -7.41 6.44 -5.25
C THR A 192 -7.82 4.97 -5.46
N GLY A 193 -8.04 4.56 -6.71
CA GLY A 193 -8.27 3.17 -7.09
C GLY A 193 -9.65 2.66 -6.67
N TRP A 194 -9.70 1.39 -6.26
CA TRP A 194 -10.95 0.68 -5.94
C TRP A 194 -10.78 -0.24 -4.73
N LYS A 195 -11.93 -0.63 -4.16
CA LYS A 195 -12.03 -1.64 -3.11
C LYS A 195 -12.85 -2.82 -3.63
N PRO A 196 -12.44 -4.08 -3.36
CA PRO A 196 -13.28 -5.25 -3.62
C PRO A 196 -14.66 -5.07 -3.00
N TYR A 197 -15.66 -5.61 -3.68
CA TYR A 197 -17.01 -5.68 -3.14
C TYR A 197 -17.00 -6.50 -1.84
N ASP A 198 -17.80 -6.08 -0.87
CA ASP A 198 -17.93 -6.79 0.40
C ASP A 198 -18.72 -8.09 0.20
N ALA A 199 -18.01 -9.21 0.13
CA ALA A 199 -18.59 -10.52 -0.14
C ALA A 199 -19.60 -10.97 0.93
N ASN A 200 -19.54 -10.42 2.15
CA ASN A 200 -20.56 -10.67 3.19
C ASN A 200 -21.95 -10.18 2.77
N LYS A 201 -22.04 -9.23 1.84
CA LYS A 201 -23.34 -8.75 1.32
C LYS A 201 -23.95 -9.69 0.29
N ILE A 202 -23.19 -10.67 -0.21
CA ILE A 202 -23.66 -11.66 -1.19
C ILE A 202 -24.13 -12.92 -0.48
N GLN A 203 -25.19 -12.77 0.32
CA GLN A 203 -25.71 -13.80 1.21
C GLN A 203 -25.97 -15.18 0.57
N PRO A 204 -26.43 -15.30 -0.70
CA PRO A 204 -26.63 -16.60 -1.33
C PRO A 204 -25.36 -17.44 -1.51
N TYR A 205 -24.18 -16.82 -1.57
CA TYR A 205 -22.91 -17.54 -1.77
C TYR A 205 -22.22 -17.93 -0.47
N GLY A 206 -22.65 -17.40 0.68
CA GLY A 206 -22.24 -17.88 2.00
C GLY A 206 -20.77 -17.66 2.36
N TYR A 207 -20.16 -16.57 1.88
CA TYR A 207 -18.79 -16.17 2.24
C TYR A 207 -18.57 -16.05 3.77
N ASP A 208 -19.63 -15.69 4.50
CA ASP A 208 -19.65 -15.56 5.96
C ASP A 208 -19.82 -16.89 6.73
N ARG A 209 -20.19 -17.98 6.04
CA ARG A 209 -20.57 -19.27 6.67
C ARG A 209 -19.76 -20.47 6.18
N PHE A 210 -19.13 -20.36 5.01
CA PHE A 210 -18.38 -21.44 4.40
C PHE A 210 -16.92 -21.04 4.22
N ASP A 211 -16.02 -21.64 5.01
CA ASP A 211 -14.58 -21.34 4.97
C ASP A 211 -13.97 -21.47 3.57
N ASN A 212 -14.51 -22.35 2.73
CA ASN A 212 -14.00 -22.59 1.38
C ASN A 212 -14.56 -21.65 0.31
N VAL A 213 -15.44 -20.72 0.69
CA VAL A 213 -15.90 -19.64 -0.19
C VAL A 213 -14.99 -18.44 0.02
N ILE A 214 -14.20 -18.12 -1.00
CA ILE A 214 -13.26 -17.00 -0.98
C ILE A 214 -13.54 -16.06 -2.16
N THR A 215 -13.08 -14.82 -2.02
CA THR A 215 -13.10 -13.80 -3.07
C THR A 215 -11.98 -14.01 -4.10
N ASN A 216 -12.13 -13.40 -5.27
CA ASN A 216 -11.11 -13.42 -6.31
C ASN A 216 -9.78 -12.79 -5.85
N VAL A 217 -9.84 -11.76 -5.00
CA VAL A 217 -8.63 -11.08 -4.53
C VAL A 217 -7.90 -11.88 -3.45
N GLU A 218 -8.61 -12.63 -2.61
CA GLU A 218 -8.01 -13.62 -1.70
C GLU A 218 -7.35 -14.75 -2.48
N PHE A 219 -8.02 -15.24 -3.52
CA PHE A 219 -7.46 -16.23 -4.43
C PHE A 219 -6.14 -15.75 -5.08
N GLU A 220 -6.07 -14.49 -5.53
CA GLU A 220 -4.81 -13.89 -6.02
C GLU A 220 -3.71 -13.90 -4.95
N ARG A 221 -4.04 -13.67 -3.68
CA ARG A 221 -3.04 -13.76 -2.60
C ARG A 221 -2.59 -15.19 -2.35
N MET A 222 -3.47 -16.18 -2.45
CA MET A 222 -3.09 -17.60 -2.30
C MET A 222 -2.11 -18.06 -3.39
N LEU A 223 -2.20 -17.50 -4.59
CA LEU A 223 -1.29 -17.81 -5.70
C LEU A 223 0.13 -17.22 -5.50
N ASP A 224 0.28 -16.22 -4.63
CA ASP A 224 1.57 -15.59 -4.34
C ASP A 224 2.47 -16.54 -3.50
N PRO A 225 3.72 -16.82 -3.94
CA PRO A 225 4.70 -17.59 -3.17
C PRO A 225 5.01 -17.01 -1.78
N PHE A 226 4.83 -15.70 -1.58
CA PHE A 226 4.98 -15.02 -0.29
C PHE A 226 3.62 -14.79 0.43
N GLY A 227 2.54 -15.26 -0.19
CA GLY A 227 1.18 -15.19 0.28
C GLY A 227 0.86 -16.16 1.42
N PRO A 228 -0.42 -16.21 1.87
CA PRO A 228 -0.86 -17.03 3.00
C PRO A 228 -0.60 -18.53 2.84
N THR A 229 -0.64 -19.04 1.60
CA THR A 229 -0.52 -20.48 1.32
C THR A 229 0.76 -20.84 0.55
N GLY A 230 1.70 -19.89 0.43
CA GLY A 230 2.97 -20.12 -0.25
C GLY A 230 2.82 -20.51 -1.73
N GLY A 231 1.84 -19.93 -2.43
CA GLY A 231 1.56 -20.21 -3.85
C GLY A 231 0.75 -21.48 -4.12
N LYS A 232 0.17 -22.10 -3.08
CA LYS A 232 -0.65 -23.32 -3.21
C LYS A 232 -2.13 -23.00 -3.06
N ILE A 233 -2.98 -23.62 -3.87
CA ILE A 233 -4.44 -23.48 -3.74
C ILE A 233 -4.94 -24.52 -2.74
N LEU A 234 -4.99 -24.11 -1.47
CA LEU A 234 -5.43 -24.94 -0.35
C LEU A 234 -6.81 -24.51 0.13
N ARG A 235 -7.66 -25.46 0.49
CA ARG A 235 -8.97 -25.19 1.10
C ARG A 235 -8.78 -24.57 2.49
N PRO A 236 -9.32 -23.37 2.76
CA PRO A 236 -9.19 -22.75 4.09
C PRO A 236 -9.72 -23.63 5.23
N SER A 237 -10.74 -24.46 5.00
CA SER A 237 -11.34 -25.31 6.04
C SER A 237 -10.40 -26.39 6.60
N ASP A 238 -9.51 -26.95 5.76
CA ASP A 238 -8.72 -28.13 6.16
C ASP A 238 -7.29 -28.19 5.60
N GLY A 239 -6.84 -27.14 4.91
CA GLY A 239 -5.49 -27.02 4.36
C GLY A 239 -5.14 -28.01 3.26
N LYS A 240 -6.09 -28.83 2.78
CA LYS A 240 -5.86 -29.77 1.68
C LYS A 240 -5.95 -29.06 0.33
N GLU A 241 -5.26 -29.61 -0.65
CA GLU A 241 -5.29 -29.11 -2.03
C GLU A 241 -6.72 -29.13 -2.61
N ALA A 242 -7.13 -28.02 -3.20
CA ALA A 242 -8.41 -27.93 -3.91
C ALA A 242 -8.27 -28.58 -5.29
N LYS A 243 -9.02 -29.66 -5.52
CA LYS A 243 -9.02 -30.39 -6.81
C LYS A 243 -10.09 -29.89 -7.77
N ASP A 244 -11.23 -29.49 -7.23
CA ASP A 244 -12.38 -28.98 -7.97
C ASP A 244 -12.64 -27.54 -7.53
N ILE A 245 -12.63 -26.61 -8.48
CA ILE A 245 -12.76 -25.18 -8.22
C ILE A 245 -13.87 -24.64 -9.14
N ALA A 246 -14.81 -23.90 -8.54
CA ALA A 246 -15.87 -23.20 -9.27
C ALA A 246 -15.65 -21.68 -9.16
N PHE A 247 -15.69 -20.98 -10.30
CA PHE A 247 -15.68 -19.51 -10.32
C PHE A 247 -17.09 -19.00 -10.54
N ILE A 248 -17.60 -18.21 -9.60
CA ILE A 248 -18.90 -17.54 -9.72
C ILE A 248 -18.66 -16.14 -10.27
N GLN A 249 -19.11 -15.89 -11.50
CA GLN A 249 -18.98 -14.59 -12.14
C GLN A 249 -20.08 -13.63 -11.69
N CYS A 250 -19.85 -12.32 -11.86
CA CYS A 250 -20.81 -11.26 -11.54
C CYS A 250 -21.29 -11.28 -10.07
N ALA A 251 -20.39 -11.65 -9.16
CA ALA A 251 -20.65 -11.64 -7.73
C ALA A 251 -20.39 -10.23 -7.16
N GLY A 252 -21.43 -9.40 -7.18
CA GLY A 252 -21.37 -7.99 -6.75
C GLY A 252 -20.69 -7.09 -7.77
#